data_AF-A0A8J1TYQ7-F1
#
_entry.id   AF-A0A8J1TYQ7-F1
#
_cell.length_a   1.000
_cell.length_b   1.000
_cell.length_c   1.000
_cell.angle_alpha   90.00
_cell.angle_beta   90.00
_cell.angle_gamma   90.00
#
_symmetry.space_group_name_H-M   'P 1'
#
loop_
_entity.id
_entity.type
_entity.pdbx_description
1 polymer ?
#
loop_
_entity_poly.entity_id
_entity_poly.type
_entity_poly.pdbx_seq_one_letter_code
_entity_poly.pdbx_strand_id
1 'polypeptide(L)'
;MAAIDGSPISDFYVGRSIFITGGTGFMGKVLIEKLIRSCPGVKTIYVLIRPRKGQDAQQRLDNLLKTKLFDAVRKTNPDFHSHLLPIDGDMLEENLGISDHDVHILQNEVSIVFHSAATVKFDEQLKLSVQMNVLGVQKIIELCQKLTKLEALVHVSTAYANCDRQHIAELVYPPPLQPQKILDAMDWMDDEVVTTLTPKLIGNRPNTYTYTKAMAEYLLVETCGELPVAIIRPSIVGCSFQEPMPGWVDNFNGPAGIIAAIGKGVLRSMLGDHDKTADLIPVDMAVNCMIAVAWQRATTNPSNVPVYNCTTGQINRMTWGTMERLSFNSLMNNPLDGIVRVPNPRFTKSWLKRDFCLFFDHYLPALLLDSWLFISGRKPVFRKVNDKIIKASASLEFFTTNEWEFCNDNICALQAKLSKTDRTTFSFDVKRINWPLYMENYCLGVKKFALKEQLSNLPAARKALNRLKKLTMAFNFIIAILIWRFGLTRLTVVRNLWQFLLKLATSFLTRIPGFAKSS
;
A
#
# COMPACT_ATOMS: atom_id res chain seq x y z
N MET A 1 31.77 -24.64 25.30
CA MET A 1 30.84 -23.53 25.60
C MET A 1 30.19 -23.12 24.29
N ALA A 2 28.89 -23.37 24.11
CA ALA A 2 28.17 -22.84 22.96
C ALA A 2 28.12 -21.32 23.10
N ALA A 3 28.60 -20.58 22.09
CA ALA A 3 28.47 -19.13 22.05
C ALA A 3 26.97 -18.80 22.22
N ILE A 4 26.64 -17.94 23.18
CA ILE A 4 25.32 -17.34 23.27
C ILE A 4 25.17 -16.53 21.98
N ASP A 5 24.36 -17.03 21.04
CA ASP A 5 24.22 -16.47 19.70
C ASP A 5 23.45 -15.14 19.83
N GLY A 6 24.19 -14.04 20.07
CA GLY A 6 23.66 -12.69 20.25
C GLY A 6 22.99 -12.14 18.99
N SER A 7 22.49 -10.91 19.08
CA SER A 7 21.88 -10.19 17.96
C SER A 7 22.80 -9.04 17.53
N PRO A 8 23.75 -9.26 16.60
CA PRO A 8 24.62 -8.20 16.10
C PRO A 8 23.88 -6.93 15.66
N ILE A 9 22.69 -7.08 15.07
CA ILE A 9 21.85 -5.92 14.73
C ILE A 9 21.38 -5.19 15.99
N SER A 10 20.81 -5.89 16.98
CA SER A 10 20.36 -5.25 18.23
C SER A 10 21.51 -4.57 18.98
N ASP A 11 22.66 -5.25 19.06
CA ASP A 11 23.89 -4.77 19.70
C ASP A 11 24.43 -3.50 19.02
N PHE A 12 24.34 -3.43 17.68
CA PHE A 12 24.67 -2.22 16.94
C PHE A 12 23.82 -1.01 17.33
N TYR A 13 22.58 -1.19 17.75
CA TYR A 13 21.76 -0.05 18.18
C TYR A 13 22.00 0.39 19.62
N VAL A 14 22.80 -0.33 20.41
CA VAL A 14 23.08 0.00 21.81
C VAL A 14 23.80 1.34 21.92
N GLY A 15 23.26 2.24 22.75
CA GLY A 15 23.82 3.56 23.03
C GLY A 15 23.71 4.56 21.88
N ARG A 16 23.14 4.17 20.74
CA ARG A 16 23.00 5.02 19.55
C ARG A 16 21.68 5.78 19.56
N SER A 17 21.72 7.02 19.06
CA SER A 17 20.51 7.81 18.81
C SER A 17 20.14 7.83 17.33
N ILE A 18 18.84 7.79 17.05
CA ILE A 18 18.27 7.63 15.72
C ILE A 18 17.42 8.85 15.39
N PHE A 19 17.52 9.39 14.18
CA PHE A 19 16.61 10.40 13.65
C PHE A 19 15.71 9.80 12.55
N ILE A 20 14.40 9.96 12.68
CA ILE A 20 13.41 9.40 11.76
C ILE A 20 12.55 10.52 11.18
N THR A 21 12.57 10.66 9.86
CA THR A 21 11.57 11.46 9.14
C THR A 21 10.47 10.56 8.60
N GLY A 22 9.24 11.07 8.56
CA GLY A 22 8.08 10.26 8.19
C GLY A 22 7.67 9.27 9.28
N GLY A 23 8.13 9.44 10.52
CA GLY A 23 7.83 8.55 11.65
C GLY A 23 6.34 8.45 11.98
N THR A 24 5.54 9.47 11.64
CA THR A 24 4.08 9.43 11.80
C THR A 24 3.33 8.72 10.66
N GLY A 25 4.04 8.28 9.62
CA GLY A 25 3.49 7.51 8.50
C GLY A 25 3.40 6.01 8.79
N PHE A 26 2.83 5.25 7.84
CA PHE A 26 2.57 3.81 8.00
C PHE A 26 3.84 3.01 8.33
N MET A 27 4.88 3.10 7.48
CA MET A 27 6.16 2.42 7.71
C MET A 27 6.88 2.98 8.93
N GLY A 28 6.87 4.30 9.12
CA GLY A 28 7.55 4.98 10.23
C GLY A 28 7.06 4.51 11.60
N LYS A 29 5.75 4.32 11.78
CA LYS A 29 5.19 3.78 13.02
C LYS A 29 5.69 2.36 13.31
N VAL A 30 5.73 1.49 12.31
CA VAL A 30 6.21 0.10 12.44
C VAL A 30 7.71 0.08 12.71
N LEU A 31 8.49 0.96 12.07
CA LEU A 31 9.91 1.14 12.34
C LEU A 31 10.17 1.54 13.80
N ILE A 32 9.45 2.55 14.30
CA ILE A 32 9.56 3.00 15.68
C ILE A 32 9.21 1.85 16.65
N GLU A 33 8.07 1.19 16.44
CA GLU A 33 7.66 0.03 17.26
C GLU A 33 8.73 -1.06 17.27
N LYS A 34 9.25 -1.42 16.08
CA LYS A 34 10.23 -2.49 15.92
C LYS A 34 11.55 -2.18 16.62
N LEU A 35 12.06 -0.95 16.47
CA LEU A 35 13.28 -0.48 17.13
C LEU A 35 13.14 -0.54 18.65
N ILE A 36 12.03 -0.05 19.20
CA ILE A 36 11.81 -0.07 20.66
C ILE A 36 11.70 -1.51 21.18
N ARG A 37 11.00 -2.38 20.46
CA ARG A 37 10.78 -3.76 20.89
C ARG A 37 12.02 -4.63 20.75
N SER A 38 12.81 -4.43 19.70
CA SER A 38 13.88 -5.37 19.30
C SER A 38 15.29 -4.80 19.49
N CYS A 39 15.41 -3.50 19.77
CA CYS A 39 16.67 -2.81 20.06
C CYS A 39 16.53 -2.03 21.39
N PRO A 40 16.37 -2.72 22.54
CA PRO A 40 16.12 -2.05 23.82
C PRO A 40 17.29 -1.17 24.29
N GLY A 41 18.48 -1.32 23.71
CA GLY A 41 19.65 -0.49 24.01
C GLY A 41 19.68 0.85 23.28
N VAL A 42 18.72 1.17 22.39
CA VAL A 42 18.66 2.47 21.72
C VAL A 42 18.60 3.59 22.76
N LYS A 43 19.47 4.59 22.62
CA LYS A 43 19.51 5.73 23.55
C LYS A 43 18.28 6.61 23.39
N THR A 44 18.09 7.16 22.19
CA THR A 44 16.99 8.10 21.89
C THR A 44 16.58 7.99 20.43
N ILE A 45 15.27 8.02 20.16
CA ILE A 45 14.67 8.11 18.83
C ILE A 45 14.05 9.49 18.66
N TYR A 46 14.72 10.34 17.89
CA TYR A 46 14.23 11.65 17.48
C TYR A 46 13.30 11.49 16.28
N VAL A 47 12.08 12.03 16.36
CA VAL A 47 11.09 11.89 15.30
C VAL A 47 10.72 13.27 14.77
N LEU A 48 10.99 13.53 13.49
CA LEU A 48 10.55 14.76 12.83
C LEU A 48 9.03 14.74 12.68
N ILE A 49 8.35 15.69 13.34
CA ILE A 49 6.90 15.79 13.38
C ILE A 49 6.48 17.21 13.03
N ARG A 50 5.78 17.31 11.91
CA ARG A 50 5.14 18.56 11.47
C ARG A 50 4.01 19.00 12.41
N PRO A 51 4.02 20.22 12.98
CA PRO A 51 2.88 20.72 13.75
C PRO A 51 1.58 20.75 12.94
N ARG A 52 0.42 20.69 13.62
CA ARG A 52 -0.90 20.90 13.01
C ARG A 52 -1.66 21.95 13.79
N LYS A 53 -2.67 22.56 13.16
CA LYS A 53 -3.53 23.54 13.84
C LYS A 53 -4.13 22.90 15.11
N GLY A 54 -3.75 23.43 16.28
CA GLY A 54 -4.20 22.95 17.59
C GLY A 54 -3.51 21.69 18.12
N GLN A 55 -2.41 21.21 17.50
CA GLN A 55 -1.59 20.11 18.00
C GLN A 55 -0.10 20.35 17.69
N ASP A 56 0.70 20.50 18.74
CA ASP A 56 2.17 20.54 18.65
C ASP A 56 2.77 19.14 18.36
N ALA A 57 4.08 19.07 18.12
CA ALA A 57 4.74 17.81 17.81
C ALA A 57 4.68 16.79 18.95
N GLN A 58 4.77 17.22 20.22
CA GLN A 58 4.68 16.34 21.39
C GLN A 58 3.30 15.69 21.51
N GLN A 59 2.23 16.47 21.41
CA GLN A 59 0.85 15.95 21.43
C GLN A 59 0.61 14.97 20.26
N ARG A 60 1.19 15.25 19.09
CA ARG A 60 1.10 14.34 17.94
C ARG A 60 1.86 13.03 18.21
N LEU A 61 3.02 13.08 18.85
CA LEU A 61 3.78 11.89 19.27
C LEU A 61 2.98 11.08 20.31
N ASP A 62 2.47 11.72 21.36
CA ASP A 62 1.68 11.06 22.39
C ASP A 62 0.45 10.34 21.81
N ASN A 63 -0.24 10.97 20.86
CA ASN A 63 -1.38 10.37 20.17
C ASN A 63 -0.98 9.16 19.31
N LEU A 64 0.21 9.18 18.71
CA LEU A 64 0.76 8.04 17.97
C LEU A 64 1.08 6.87 18.92
N LEU A 65 1.69 7.14 20.07
CA LEU A 65 2.07 6.11 21.06
C LEU A 65 0.86 5.49 21.77
N LYS A 66 -0.30 6.17 21.78
CA LYS A 66 -1.59 5.64 22.27
C LYS A 66 -2.23 4.62 21.33
N THR A 67 -1.78 4.50 20.08
CA THR A 67 -2.38 3.57 19.11
C THR A 67 -2.13 2.11 19.48
N LYS A 68 -3.02 1.21 18.99
CA LYS A 68 -2.94 -0.23 19.26
C LYS A 68 -1.64 -0.89 18.80
N LEU A 69 -0.92 -0.26 17.87
CA LEU A 69 0.37 -0.74 17.39
C LEU A 69 1.37 -0.91 18.56
N PHE A 70 1.33 0.01 19.52
CA PHE A 70 2.26 0.05 20.66
C PHE A 70 1.75 -0.71 21.89
N ASP A 71 0.59 -1.37 21.84
CA ASP A 71 0.02 -2.04 23.02
C ASP A 71 0.90 -3.17 23.55
N ALA A 72 1.61 -3.89 22.66
CA ALA A 72 2.53 -4.96 23.07
C ALA A 72 3.75 -4.38 23.81
N VAL A 73 4.40 -3.38 23.20
CA VAL A 73 5.55 -2.68 23.79
C VAL A 73 5.18 -2.04 25.12
N ARG A 74 4.03 -1.36 25.21
CA ARG A 74 3.57 -0.72 26.44
C ARG A 74 3.41 -1.70 27.61
N LYS A 75 3.07 -2.97 27.32
CA LYS A 75 2.97 -4.01 28.35
C LYS A 75 4.34 -4.51 28.83
N THR A 76 5.32 -4.59 27.92
CA THR A 76 6.64 -5.16 28.23
C THR A 76 7.65 -4.10 28.70
N ASN A 77 7.49 -2.86 28.26
CA ASN A 77 8.30 -1.71 28.64
C ASN A 77 7.38 -0.48 28.81
N PRO A 78 6.80 -0.24 29.99
CA PRO A 78 5.88 0.88 30.22
C PRO A 78 6.51 2.27 29.97
N ASP A 79 7.81 2.39 30.22
CA ASP A 79 8.56 3.66 30.13
C ASP A 79 9.16 3.91 28.75
N PHE A 80 8.81 3.09 27.76
CA PHE A 80 9.37 3.17 26.41
C PHE A 80 9.27 4.56 25.76
N HIS A 81 8.24 5.32 26.11
CA HIS A 81 7.98 6.67 25.61
C HIS A 81 9.10 7.66 25.96
N SER A 82 9.84 7.45 27.05
CA SER A 82 10.97 8.29 27.46
C SER A 82 12.13 8.27 26.47
N HIS A 83 12.21 7.24 25.63
CA HIS A 83 13.22 7.13 24.57
C HIS A 83 12.82 7.85 23.28
N LEU A 84 11.63 8.43 23.18
CA LEU A 84 11.17 9.11 21.98
C LEU A 84 11.03 10.60 22.22
N LEU A 85 11.73 11.39 21.42
CA LEU A 85 11.63 12.85 21.46
C LEU A 85 11.12 13.37 20.11
N PRO A 86 10.07 14.21 20.10
CA PRO A 86 9.66 14.88 18.88
C PRO A 86 10.66 15.97 18.52
N ILE A 87 10.88 16.17 17.22
CA ILE A 87 11.55 17.34 16.66
C ILE A 87 10.52 18.06 15.81
N ASP A 88 10.24 19.32 16.15
CA ASP A 88 9.38 20.18 15.33
C ASP A 88 10.05 20.40 13.97
N GLY A 89 9.29 20.17 12.90
CA GLY A 89 9.78 20.47 11.55
C GLY A 89 8.90 19.97 10.41
N ASP A 90 9.07 20.58 9.25
CA ASP A 90 8.36 20.29 8.01
C ASP A 90 9.37 20.26 6.85
N MET A 91 9.28 19.23 6.02
CA MET A 91 10.14 19.05 4.83
C MET A 91 10.03 20.22 3.84
N LEU A 92 8.88 20.91 3.86
CA LEU A 92 8.63 22.04 2.96
C LEU A 92 9.33 23.33 3.41
N GLU A 93 9.62 23.47 4.71
CA GLU A 93 10.24 24.68 5.27
C GLU A 93 11.77 24.71 5.05
N GLU A 94 12.36 25.90 5.04
CA GLU A 94 13.81 26.06 5.04
C GLU A 94 14.44 25.38 6.26
N ASN A 95 15.62 24.77 6.10
CA ASN A 95 16.29 23.99 7.16
C ASN A 95 15.36 22.95 7.83
N LEU A 96 14.38 22.42 7.10
CA LEU A 96 13.36 21.48 7.59
C LEU A 96 12.46 22.06 8.69
N GLY A 97 12.47 23.37 8.92
CA GLY A 97 11.76 24.03 10.01
C GLY A 97 12.22 23.61 11.41
N ILE A 98 13.43 23.03 11.52
CA ILE A 98 14.00 22.58 12.78
C ILE A 98 14.69 23.77 13.47
N SER A 99 14.51 23.89 14.78
CA SER A 99 15.17 24.94 15.56
C SER A 99 16.70 24.75 15.61
N ASP A 100 17.47 25.83 15.70
CA ASP A 100 18.93 25.72 15.83
C ASP A 100 19.37 24.90 17.05
N HIS A 101 18.59 24.98 18.14
CA HIS A 101 18.77 24.16 19.33
C HIS A 101 18.66 22.66 19.02
N ASP A 102 17.60 22.27 18.32
CA ASP A 102 17.38 20.88 17.94
C ASP A 102 18.40 20.41 16.90
N VAL A 103 18.79 21.27 15.94
CA VAL A 103 19.88 20.96 15.01
C VAL A 103 21.16 20.64 15.78
N HIS A 104 21.50 21.42 16.81
CA HIS A 104 22.66 21.14 17.67
C HIS A 104 22.53 19.83 18.46
N ILE A 105 21.33 19.49 18.95
CA ILE A 105 21.09 18.18 19.59
C ILE A 105 21.33 17.06 18.57
N LEU A 106 20.71 17.14 17.40
CA LEU A 106 20.82 16.11 16.36
C LEU A 106 22.28 15.95 15.93
N GLN A 107 22.99 17.05 15.68
CA GLN A 107 24.40 17.09 15.30
C GLN A 107 25.33 16.32 16.25
N ASN A 108 25.05 16.39 17.56
CA ASN A 108 25.89 15.80 18.60
C ASN A 108 25.45 14.39 19.01
N GLU A 109 24.22 13.99 18.75
CA GLU A 109 23.65 12.75 19.30
C GLU A 109 23.35 11.69 18.23
N VAL A 110 22.92 12.10 17.04
CA VAL A 110 22.39 11.17 16.02
C VAL A 110 23.52 10.46 15.29
N SER A 111 23.43 9.14 15.24
CA SER A 111 24.32 8.27 14.47
C SER A 111 23.62 7.53 13.34
N ILE A 112 22.28 7.46 13.36
CA ILE A 112 21.52 6.73 12.36
C ILE A 112 20.33 7.58 11.91
N VAL A 113 20.17 7.74 10.60
CA VAL A 113 19.06 8.47 10.01
C VAL A 113 18.22 7.54 9.15
N PHE A 114 16.91 7.50 9.40
CA PHE A 114 15.94 6.89 8.50
C PHE A 114 15.12 7.97 7.82
N HIS A 115 15.33 8.15 6.51
CA HIS A 115 14.56 9.08 5.71
C HIS A 115 13.41 8.38 4.98
N SER A 116 12.20 8.44 5.55
CA SER A 116 10.98 7.85 4.99
C SER A 116 9.87 8.86 4.71
N ALA A 117 10.10 10.16 4.93
CA ALA A 117 9.14 11.20 4.57
C ALA A 117 8.99 11.32 3.05
N ALA A 118 7.77 11.20 2.54
CA ALA A 118 7.43 11.45 1.14
C ALA A 118 5.92 11.64 0.98
N THR A 119 5.51 12.38 -0.05
CA THR A 119 4.13 12.29 -0.55
C THR A 119 4.00 11.03 -1.39
N VAL A 120 3.08 10.14 -1.00
CA VAL A 120 2.77 8.88 -1.69
C VAL A 120 1.49 8.95 -2.52
N LYS A 121 0.91 10.14 -2.69
CA LYS A 121 -0.30 10.32 -3.50
C LYS A 121 0.07 10.37 -4.97
N PHE A 122 -0.60 9.53 -5.77
CA PHE A 122 -0.33 9.43 -7.22
C PHE A 122 -0.92 10.56 -8.04
N ASP A 123 -1.84 11.35 -7.47
CA ASP A 123 -2.48 12.51 -8.09
C ASP A 123 -2.01 13.86 -7.52
N GLU A 124 -0.88 13.88 -6.80
CA GLU A 124 -0.29 15.11 -6.28
C GLU A 124 0.36 15.93 -7.41
N GLN A 125 0.23 17.26 -7.33
CA GLN A 125 0.86 18.18 -8.26
C GLN A 125 2.38 17.98 -8.31
N LEU A 126 2.96 18.13 -9.52
CA LEU A 126 4.39 17.91 -9.73
C LEU A 126 5.24 18.85 -8.87
N LYS A 127 4.89 20.15 -8.80
CA LYS A 127 5.62 21.16 -8.02
C LYS A 127 5.75 20.76 -6.55
N LEU A 128 4.62 20.42 -5.90
CA LEU A 128 4.60 19.94 -4.52
C LEU A 128 5.36 18.62 -4.34
N SER A 129 5.24 17.70 -5.31
CA SER A 129 5.94 16.41 -5.27
C SER A 129 7.47 16.60 -5.37
N VAL A 130 7.94 17.51 -6.21
CA VAL A 130 9.36 17.87 -6.35
C VAL A 130 9.87 18.51 -5.06
N GLN A 131 9.13 19.49 -4.52
CA GLN A 131 9.49 20.14 -3.25
C GLN A 131 9.63 19.13 -2.10
N MET A 132 8.67 18.20 -1.95
CA MET A 132 8.70 17.27 -0.83
C MET A 132 9.69 16.12 -1.04
N ASN A 133 9.73 15.51 -2.23
CA ASN A 133 10.46 14.26 -2.45
C ASN A 133 11.88 14.48 -2.97
N VAL A 134 12.16 15.61 -3.65
CA VAL A 134 13.47 15.89 -4.27
C VAL A 134 14.22 16.94 -3.43
N LEU A 135 13.66 18.15 -3.30
CA LEU A 135 14.29 19.19 -2.47
C LEU A 135 14.35 18.77 -1.00
N GLY A 136 13.33 18.06 -0.51
CA GLY A 136 13.36 17.47 0.84
C GLY A 136 14.55 16.54 1.08
N VAL A 137 14.98 15.78 0.06
CA VAL A 137 16.17 14.92 0.16
C VAL A 137 17.44 15.75 0.25
N GLN A 138 17.54 16.82 -0.53
CA GLN A 138 18.68 17.74 -0.45
C GLN A 138 18.83 18.33 0.97
N LYS A 139 17.73 18.83 1.55
CA LYS A 139 17.71 19.36 2.92
C LYS A 139 18.13 18.32 3.97
N ILE A 140 17.75 17.05 3.76
CA ILE A 140 18.16 15.95 4.64
C ILE A 140 19.66 15.67 4.53
N ILE A 141 20.22 15.73 3.32
CA ILE A 141 21.66 15.57 3.08
C ILE A 141 22.43 16.70 3.76
N GLU A 142 21.98 17.95 3.61
CA GLU A 142 22.56 19.12 4.26
C GLU A 142 22.52 19.02 5.79
N LEU A 143 21.44 18.48 6.37
CA LEU A 143 21.39 18.15 7.80
C LEU A 143 22.39 17.04 8.15
N CYS A 144 22.42 15.96 7.36
CA CYS A 144 23.29 14.81 7.60
C CYS A 144 24.78 15.17 7.56
N GLN A 145 25.19 16.10 6.69
CA GLN A 145 26.56 16.63 6.62
C GLN A 145 26.98 17.34 7.92
N LYS A 146 26.02 17.85 8.71
CA LYS A 146 26.30 18.46 10.02
C LYS A 146 26.43 17.41 11.13
N LEU A 147 25.98 16.17 10.94
CA LEU A 147 25.93 15.15 11.98
C LEU A 147 27.32 14.51 12.22
N THR A 148 27.90 14.77 13.38
CA THR A 148 29.30 14.37 13.70
C THR A 148 29.48 12.88 13.97
N LYS A 149 28.40 12.16 14.29
CA LYS A 149 28.41 10.73 14.66
C LYS A 149 27.73 9.83 13.64
N LEU A 150 27.39 10.34 12.46
CA LEU A 150 26.58 9.61 11.49
C LEU A 150 27.32 8.37 10.95
N GLU A 151 26.75 7.20 11.19
CA GLU A 151 27.23 5.90 10.72
C GLU A 151 26.36 5.31 9.60
N ALA A 152 25.09 5.71 9.52
CA ALA A 152 24.19 5.26 8.45
C ALA A 152 23.05 6.25 8.15
N LEU A 153 22.85 6.55 6.87
CA LEU A 153 21.65 7.20 6.33
C LEU A 153 20.90 6.21 5.43
N VAL A 154 19.71 5.76 5.86
CA VAL A 154 18.85 4.88 5.06
C VAL A 154 17.74 5.69 4.41
N HIS A 155 17.79 5.82 3.09
CA HIS A 155 16.76 6.48 2.29
C HIS A 155 15.73 5.48 1.78
N VAL A 156 14.45 5.72 2.08
CA VAL A 156 13.33 4.89 1.59
C VAL A 156 12.80 5.46 0.27
N SER A 157 13.07 4.75 -0.80
CA SER A 157 12.52 4.97 -2.13
C SER A 157 11.38 3.97 -2.41
N THR A 158 11.24 3.49 -3.65
CA THR A 158 10.28 2.49 -4.07
C THR A 158 10.84 1.67 -5.21
N ALA A 159 10.51 0.38 -5.27
CA ALA A 159 10.88 -0.50 -6.39
C ALA A 159 10.41 0.08 -7.73
N TYR A 160 9.29 0.80 -7.72
CA TYR A 160 8.68 1.39 -8.91
C TYR A 160 9.28 2.74 -9.32
N ALA A 161 10.35 3.21 -8.67
CA ALA A 161 10.99 4.48 -9.03
C ALA A 161 11.39 4.46 -10.50
N ASN A 162 11.88 3.31 -10.99
CA ASN A 162 12.33 3.10 -12.37
C ASN A 162 11.38 2.20 -13.18
N CYS A 163 10.06 2.29 -12.94
CA CYS A 163 9.04 1.45 -13.58
C CYS A 163 8.82 1.69 -15.09
N ASP A 164 9.50 2.68 -15.66
CA ASP A 164 9.66 2.90 -17.10
C ASP A 164 10.59 1.87 -17.77
N ARG A 165 11.24 1.02 -16.97
CA ARG A 165 12.09 -0.10 -17.40
C ARG A 165 11.42 -1.42 -17.01
N GLN A 166 11.69 -2.49 -17.74
CA GLN A 166 11.21 -3.84 -17.40
C GLN A 166 12.11 -4.53 -16.36
N HIS A 167 13.43 -4.43 -16.57
CA HIS A 167 14.44 -4.99 -15.68
C HIS A 167 15.06 -3.87 -14.83
N ILE A 168 15.03 -4.04 -13.51
CA ILE A 168 15.42 -3.02 -12.52
C ILE A 168 16.47 -3.62 -11.58
N ALA A 169 17.72 -3.26 -11.84
CA ALA A 169 18.89 -3.62 -11.06
C ALA A 169 19.03 -2.78 -9.79
N GLU A 170 19.88 -3.25 -8.88
CA GLU A 170 20.22 -2.61 -7.61
C GLU A 170 21.29 -1.53 -7.79
N LEU A 171 21.01 -0.56 -8.66
CA LEU A 171 21.81 0.64 -8.91
C LEU A 171 20.92 1.86 -9.08
N VAL A 172 21.50 3.06 -8.94
CA VAL A 172 20.81 4.33 -9.21
C VAL A 172 20.95 4.66 -10.69
N TYR A 173 19.82 4.93 -11.34
CA TYR A 173 19.78 5.22 -12.77
C TYR A 173 19.89 6.72 -13.02
N PRO A 174 20.64 7.16 -14.05
CA PRO A 174 20.67 8.56 -14.42
C PRO A 174 19.30 9.03 -14.94
N PRO A 175 18.80 10.20 -14.50
CA PRO A 175 17.54 10.75 -14.96
C PRO A 175 17.72 11.37 -16.36
N PRO A 176 16.63 11.51 -17.14
CA PRO A 176 16.68 12.18 -18.44
C PRO A 176 16.99 13.68 -18.33
N LEU A 177 16.66 14.29 -17.19
CA LEU A 177 17.00 15.68 -16.86
C LEU A 177 17.64 15.74 -15.48
N GLN A 178 18.68 16.57 -15.35
CA GLN A 178 19.34 16.82 -14.07
C GLN A 178 18.34 17.37 -13.03
N PRO A 179 18.35 16.88 -11.78
CA PRO A 179 17.41 17.33 -10.74
C PRO A 179 17.41 18.85 -10.54
N GLN A 180 18.58 19.49 -10.55
CA GLN A 180 18.70 20.94 -10.35
C GLN A 180 17.89 21.74 -11.37
N LYS A 181 17.90 21.33 -12.65
CA LYS A 181 17.12 22.01 -13.69
C LYS A 181 15.62 21.92 -13.46
N ILE A 182 15.15 20.81 -12.88
CA ILE A 182 13.74 20.68 -12.49
C ILE A 182 13.45 21.58 -11.29
N LEU A 183 14.33 21.61 -10.29
CA LEU A 183 14.17 22.48 -9.12
C LEU A 183 14.07 23.95 -9.53
N ASP A 184 15.02 24.42 -10.34
CA ASP A 184 15.03 25.79 -10.87
C ASP A 184 13.75 26.08 -11.67
N ALA A 185 13.32 25.14 -12.51
CA ALA A 185 12.09 25.30 -13.29
C ALA A 185 10.84 25.36 -12.40
N MET A 186 10.74 24.53 -11.37
CA MET A 186 9.61 24.53 -10.44
C MET A 186 9.52 25.82 -9.62
N ASP A 187 10.63 26.53 -9.41
CA ASP A 187 10.67 27.76 -8.63
C ASP A 187 9.92 28.90 -9.35
N TRP A 188 10.25 29.18 -10.61
CA TRP A 188 9.67 30.29 -11.36
C TRP A 188 8.38 29.94 -12.12
N MET A 189 8.14 28.67 -12.48
CA MET A 189 6.92 28.30 -13.19
C MET A 189 5.69 28.37 -12.27
N ASP A 190 4.60 28.96 -12.78
CA ASP A 190 3.30 28.91 -12.12
C ASP A 190 2.66 27.51 -12.20
N ASP A 191 1.65 27.27 -11.38
CA ASP A 191 1.01 25.96 -11.24
C ASP A 191 0.29 25.50 -12.52
N GLU A 192 -0.19 26.43 -13.35
CA GLU A 192 -0.90 26.12 -14.60
C GLU A 192 0.07 25.62 -15.67
N VAL A 193 1.21 26.30 -15.82
CA VAL A 193 2.32 25.90 -16.69
C VAL A 193 2.87 24.55 -16.24
N VAL A 194 3.12 24.36 -14.94
CA VAL A 194 3.59 23.07 -14.40
C VAL A 194 2.60 21.96 -14.73
N THR A 195 1.31 22.17 -14.52
CA THR A 195 0.27 21.17 -14.79
C THR A 195 0.25 20.80 -16.28
N THR A 196 0.38 21.79 -17.16
CA THR A 196 0.41 21.59 -18.62
C THR A 196 1.64 20.82 -19.08
N LEU A 197 2.81 21.08 -18.49
CA LEU A 197 4.07 20.44 -18.85
C LEU A 197 4.30 19.08 -18.16
N THR A 198 3.60 18.80 -17.06
CA THR A 198 3.77 17.58 -16.25
C THR A 198 3.79 16.29 -17.09
N PRO A 199 2.85 16.05 -18.02
CA PRO A 199 2.87 14.82 -18.83
C PRO A 199 4.15 14.66 -19.67
N LYS A 200 4.73 15.75 -20.15
CA LYS A 200 6.00 15.71 -20.91
C LYS A 200 7.20 15.49 -19.98
N LEU A 201 7.19 16.10 -18.79
CA LEU A 201 8.28 16.00 -17.82
C LEU A 201 8.40 14.60 -17.21
N ILE A 202 7.29 13.96 -16.88
CA ILE A 202 7.31 12.60 -16.29
C ILE A 202 7.51 11.49 -17.35
N GLY A 203 7.33 11.81 -18.63
CA GLY A 203 7.55 10.90 -19.75
C GLY A 203 6.68 9.64 -19.67
N ASN A 204 7.29 8.46 -19.80
CA ASN A 204 6.58 7.17 -19.79
C ASN A 204 6.20 6.68 -18.38
N ARG A 205 6.41 7.51 -17.34
CA ARG A 205 6.08 7.15 -15.97
C ARG A 205 4.59 7.35 -15.69
N PRO A 206 3.97 6.50 -14.87
CA PRO A 206 2.53 6.55 -14.64
C PRO A 206 2.06 7.73 -13.80
N ASN A 207 2.95 8.34 -12.99
CA ASN A 207 2.60 9.40 -12.07
C ASN A 207 3.83 10.19 -11.59
N THR A 208 3.57 11.34 -10.97
CA THR A 208 4.59 12.24 -10.38
C THR A 208 5.38 11.57 -9.24
N TYR A 209 4.78 10.63 -8.51
CA TYR A 209 5.45 9.91 -7.42
C TYR A 209 6.64 9.07 -7.91
N THR A 210 6.45 8.22 -8.91
CA THR A 210 7.53 7.38 -9.47
C THR A 210 8.66 8.24 -10.07
N TYR A 211 8.30 9.34 -10.74
CA TYR A 211 9.25 10.29 -11.29
C TYR A 211 10.11 10.97 -10.21
N THR A 212 9.47 11.53 -9.18
CA THR A 212 10.18 12.26 -8.13
C THR A 212 11.02 11.34 -7.26
N LYS A 213 10.62 10.08 -7.04
CA LYS A 213 11.46 9.09 -6.35
C LYS A 213 12.71 8.73 -7.11
N ALA A 214 12.63 8.51 -8.43
CA ALA A 214 13.84 8.27 -9.24
C ALA A 214 14.79 9.48 -9.22
N MET A 215 14.24 10.69 -9.33
CA MET A 215 15.02 11.93 -9.28
C MET A 215 15.70 12.12 -7.92
N ALA A 216 14.98 11.83 -6.83
CA ALA A 216 15.48 11.90 -5.47
C ALA A 216 16.67 10.96 -5.22
N GLU A 217 16.61 9.73 -5.74
CA GLU A 217 17.74 8.80 -5.64
C GLU A 217 18.99 9.32 -6.35
N TYR A 218 18.82 9.89 -7.55
CA TYR A 218 19.95 10.44 -8.30
C TYR A 218 20.56 11.65 -7.60
N LEU A 219 19.72 12.61 -7.21
CA LEU A 219 20.17 13.79 -6.45
C LEU A 219 20.91 13.37 -5.18
N LEU A 220 20.41 12.35 -4.50
CA LEU A 220 21.04 11.82 -3.29
C LEU A 220 22.45 11.30 -3.56
N VAL A 221 22.64 10.48 -4.60
CA VAL A 221 23.98 9.96 -4.93
C VAL A 221 24.92 11.08 -5.42
N GLU A 222 24.39 12.07 -6.14
CA GLU A 222 25.17 13.20 -6.64
C GLU A 222 25.67 14.12 -5.51
N THR A 223 24.88 14.29 -4.45
CA THR A 223 25.14 15.29 -3.38
C THR A 223 25.59 14.69 -2.05
N CYS A 224 25.51 13.37 -1.86
CA CYS A 224 25.82 12.76 -0.56
C CYS A 224 27.30 12.84 -0.18
N GLY A 225 28.22 13.04 -1.13
CA GLY A 225 29.66 13.04 -0.84
C GLY A 225 30.09 11.75 -0.11
N GLU A 226 30.72 11.90 1.05
CA GLU A 226 31.21 10.79 1.90
C GLU A 226 30.17 10.25 2.89
N LEU A 227 28.92 10.75 2.87
CA LEU A 227 27.90 10.29 3.80
C LEU A 227 27.66 8.77 3.64
N PRO A 228 27.43 8.04 4.75
CA PRO A 228 27.23 6.59 4.72
C PRO A 228 25.80 6.23 4.30
N VAL A 229 25.47 6.45 3.02
CA VAL A 229 24.10 6.31 2.51
C VAL A 229 23.82 4.89 2.01
N ALA A 230 22.60 4.41 2.23
CA ALA A 230 22.01 3.24 1.59
C ALA A 230 20.57 3.54 1.14
N ILE A 231 20.17 2.99 0.00
CA ILE A 231 18.82 3.16 -0.56
C ILE A 231 18.06 1.84 -0.45
N ILE A 232 16.85 1.88 0.10
CA ILE A 232 15.92 0.75 0.08
C ILE A 232 14.72 1.07 -0.81
N ARG A 233 14.33 0.11 -1.65
CA ARG A 233 13.24 0.20 -2.62
C ARG A 233 12.18 -0.87 -2.31
N PRO A 234 11.27 -0.64 -1.34
CA PRO A 234 10.14 -1.54 -1.14
C PRO A 234 9.20 -1.54 -2.35
N SER A 235 8.60 -2.71 -2.64
CA SER A 235 7.46 -2.83 -3.58
C SER A 235 6.16 -2.34 -2.93
N ILE A 236 5.00 -2.87 -3.32
CA ILE A 236 3.70 -2.40 -2.80
C ILE A 236 3.60 -2.83 -1.35
N VAL A 237 3.72 -1.89 -0.42
CA VAL A 237 3.70 -2.21 1.01
C VAL A 237 2.29 -2.60 1.44
N GLY A 238 2.14 -3.84 1.88
CA GLY A 238 0.89 -4.41 2.40
C GLY A 238 0.78 -4.33 3.92
N CYS A 239 -0.19 -5.05 4.51
CA CYS A 239 -0.26 -5.21 5.96
C CYS A 239 0.94 -5.99 6.49
N SER A 240 1.14 -5.95 7.81
CA SER A 240 2.16 -6.79 8.46
C SER A 240 1.87 -8.28 8.26
N PHE A 241 2.95 -9.05 8.11
CA PHE A 241 2.92 -10.49 8.06
C PHE A 241 2.79 -11.09 9.46
N GLN A 242 3.67 -10.69 10.38
CA GLN A 242 3.73 -11.18 11.76
C GLN A 242 3.69 -10.05 12.79
N GLU A 243 4.44 -8.98 12.57
CA GLU A 243 4.77 -8.02 13.63
C GLU A 243 4.25 -6.60 13.38
N PRO A 244 3.88 -5.85 14.43
CA PRO A 244 3.68 -6.32 15.81
C PRO A 244 2.43 -7.19 15.99
N MET A 245 1.56 -7.24 14.99
CA MET A 245 0.45 -8.19 14.95
C MET A 245 0.12 -8.51 13.49
N PRO A 246 -0.26 -9.75 13.15
CA PRO A 246 -0.60 -10.12 11.78
C PRO A 246 -1.77 -9.27 11.24
N GLY A 247 -1.67 -8.85 9.98
CA GLY A 247 -2.72 -8.09 9.31
C GLY A 247 -2.81 -6.61 9.71
N TRP A 248 -1.89 -6.09 10.50
CA TRP A 248 -1.92 -4.68 10.91
C TRP A 248 -1.78 -3.74 9.70
N VAL A 249 -2.75 -2.83 9.57
CA VAL A 249 -2.79 -1.77 8.56
C VAL A 249 -3.70 -0.64 9.06
N ASP A 250 -3.26 0.61 8.98
CA ASP A 250 -3.97 1.76 9.57
C ASP A 250 -4.38 2.82 8.53
N ASN A 251 -4.26 2.49 7.26
CA ASN A 251 -4.56 3.38 6.14
C ASN A 251 -5.36 2.67 5.04
N PHE A 252 -5.81 3.44 4.06
CA PHE A 252 -6.53 2.96 2.88
C PHE A 252 -5.71 3.13 1.59
N ASN A 253 -4.39 3.29 1.71
CA ASN A 253 -3.53 3.48 0.55
C ASN A 253 -3.33 2.14 -0.17
N GLY A 254 -3.31 2.17 -1.50
CA GLY A 254 -3.03 0.99 -2.33
C GLY A 254 -3.97 -0.20 -2.04
N PRO A 255 -3.44 -1.41 -1.77
CA PRO A 255 -4.25 -2.62 -1.62
C PRO A 255 -5.30 -2.56 -0.50
N ALA A 256 -5.03 -1.89 0.62
CA ALA A 256 -5.97 -1.82 1.74
C ALA A 256 -7.28 -1.11 1.35
N GLY A 257 -7.17 -0.03 0.56
CA GLY A 257 -8.32 0.69 0.01
C GLY A 257 -9.12 -0.16 -0.99
N ILE A 258 -8.43 -0.88 -1.89
CA ILE A 258 -9.07 -1.79 -2.85
C ILE A 258 -9.83 -2.91 -2.12
N ILE A 259 -9.19 -3.58 -1.15
CA ILE A 259 -9.81 -4.65 -0.35
C ILE A 259 -11.05 -4.13 0.37
N ALA A 260 -10.98 -2.94 0.97
CA ALA A 260 -12.14 -2.31 1.62
C ALA A 260 -13.27 -2.03 0.62
N ALA A 261 -12.96 -1.45 -0.54
CA ALA A 261 -13.94 -1.11 -1.56
C ALA A 261 -14.62 -2.36 -2.17
N ILE A 262 -13.84 -3.41 -2.45
CA ILE A 262 -14.35 -4.72 -2.91
C ILE A 262 -15.20 -5.36 -1.82
N GLY A 263 -14.71 -5.38 -0.57
CA GLY A 263 -15.39 -6.01 0.55
C GLY A 263 -16.73 -5.36 0.91
N LYS A 264 -16.86 -4.04 0.71
CA LYS A 264 -18.15 -3.34 0.85
C LYS A 264 -19.06 -3.52 -0.36
N GLY A 265 -18.56 -4.11 -1.45
CA GLY A 265 -19.27 -4.31 -2.72
C GLY A 265 -19.36 -3.06 -3.59
N VAL A 266 -18.56 -2.03 -3.31
CA VAL A 266 -18.60 -0.74 -4.02
C VAL A 266 -17.71 -0.78 -5.27
N LEU A 267 -16.54 -1.41 -5.19
CA LEU A 267 -15.69 -1.67 -6.35
C LEU A 267 -15.88 -3.12 -6.81
N ARG A 268 -16.21 -3.33 -8.08
CA ARG A 268 -16.43 -4.68 -8.65
C ARG A 268 -15.69 -4.97 -9.94
N SER A 269 -15.18 -3.96 -10.63
CA SER A 269 -14.38 -4.16 -11.83
C SER A 269 -13.23 -3.18 -11.87
N MET A 270 -12.07 -3.67 -12.30
CA MET A 270 -10.83 -2.92 -12.41
C MET A 270 -10.01 -3.47 -13.57
N LEU A 271 -9.25 -2.61 -14.26
CA LEU A 271 -8.29 -3.09 -15.25
C LEU A 271 -7.13 -3.79 -14.54
N GLY A 272 -6.74 -4.95 -15.06
CA GLY A 272 -5.54 -5.64 -14.60
C GLY A 272 -5.38 -6.99 -15.24
N ASP A 273 -4.13 -7.45 -15.27
CA ASP A 273 -3.73 -8.70 -15.86
C ASP A 273 -3.57 -9.76 -14.77
N HIS A 274 -4.46 -10.76 -14.78
CA HIS A 274 -4.45 -11.83 -13.80
C HIS A 274 -3.15 -12.62 -13.74
N ASP A 275 -2.41 -12.69 -14.85
CA ASP A 275 -1.20 -13.51 -14.98
C ASP A 275 0.05 -12.74 -14.54
N LYS A 276 -0.05 -11.41 -14.43
CA LYS A 276 1.07 -10.55 -14.03
C LYS A 276 1.28 -10.56 -12.52
N THR A 277 2.53 -10.29 -12.16
CA THR A 277 2.99 -10.32 -10.78
C THR A 277 2.39 -9.18 -9.95
N ALA A 278 1.77 -9.52 -8.82
CA ALA A 278 1.33 -8.62 -7.78
C ALA A 278 2.42 -8.54 -6.71
N ASP A 279 3.39 -7.65 -6.88
CA ASP A 279 4.54 -7.55 -5.97
C ASP A 279 4.19 -6.77 -4.71
N LEU A 280 3.80 -7.51 -3.66
CA LEU A 280 3.43 -6.99 -2.34
C LEU A 280 4.49 -7.37 -1.30
N ILE A 281 5.01 -6.38 -0.57
CA ILE A 281 5.93 -6.61 0.56
C ILE A 281 5.21 -6.30 1.89
N PRO A 282 5.22 -7.21 2.88
CA PRO A 282 4.70 -6.90 4.20
C PRO A 282 5.48 -5.76 4.88
N VAL A 283 4.77 -4.85 5.55
CA VAL A 283 5.39 -3.65 6.16
C VAL A 283 6.47 -3.99 7.19
N ASP A 284 6.28 -5.06 7.96
CA ASP A 284 7.23 -5.54 8.96
C ASP A 284 8.50 -6.13 8.33
N MET A 285 8.39 -6.85 7.22
CA MET A 285 9.55 -7.31 6.46
C MET A 285 10.34 -6.14 5.85
N ALA A 286 9.65 -5.15 5.29
CA ALA A 286 10.30 -3.95 4.76
C ALA A 286 11.05 -3.18 5.87
N VAL A 287 10.43 -3.01 7.04
CA VAL A 287 11.05 -2.37 8.21
C VAL A 287 12.23 -3.17 8.75
N ASN A 288 12.12 -4.49 8.85
CA ASN A 288 13.22 -5.35 9.27
C ASN A 288 14.42 -5.23 8.32
N CYS A 289 14.15 -5.16 7.01
CA CYS A 289 15.17 -4.89 6.01
C CYS A 289 15.82 -3.52 6.20
N MET A 290 15.05 -2.45 6.47
CA MET A 290 15.60 -1.12 6.76
C MET A 290 16.60 -1.13 7.92
N ILE A 291 16.22 -1.78 9.04
CA ILE A 291 17.06 -1.88 10.24
C ILE A 291 18.35 -2.66 9.93
N ALA A 292 18.24 -3.80 9.23
CA ALA A 292 19.40 -4.58 8.83
C ALA A 292 20.32 -3.84 7.84
N VAL A 293 19.75 -3.03 6.93
CA VAL A 293 20.51 -2.22 5.97
C VAL A 293 21.32 -1.13 6.67
N ALA A 294 20.77 -0.48 7.71
CA ALA A 294 21.52 0.50 8.50
C ALA A 294 22.74 -0.15 9.18
N TRP A 295 22.54 -1.31 9.81
CA TRP A 295 23.63 -2.11 10.39
C TRP A 295 24.68 -2.50 9.35
N GLN A 296 24.26 -3.03 8.20
CA GLN A 296 25.16 -3.44 7.13
C GLN A 296 25.97 -2.25 6.59
N ARG A 297 25.31 -1.10 6.41
CA ARG A 297 25.97 0.12 5.92
C ARG A 297 27.07 0.58 6.87
N ALA A 298 26.76 0.66 8.16
CA ALA A 298 27.73 1.09 9.18
C ALA A 298 28.91 0.10 9.34
N THR A 299 28.64 -1.20 9.29
CA THR A 299 29.67 -2.23 9.56
C THR A 299 30.56 -2.58 8.38
N THR A 300 30.11 -2.35 7.15
CA THR A 300 30.91 -2.66 5.94
C THR A 300 31.41 -1.45 5.19
N ASN A 301 30.80 -0.29 5.41
CA ASN A 301 31.15 1.01 4.81
C ASN A 301 31.58 0.92 3.33
N PRO A 302 30.74 0.40 2.42
CA PRO A 302 31.11 0.26 1.02
C PRO A 302 31.34 1.63 0.36
N SER A 303 32.22 1.67 -0.65
CA SER A 303 32.57 2.91 -1.36
C SER A 303 31.42 3.48 -2.18
N ASN A 304 30.53 2.63 -2.69
CA ASN A 304 29.33 3.03 -3.41
C ASN A 304 28.10 3.08 -2.47
N VAL A 305 27.05 3.79 -2.90
CA VAL A 305 25.74 3.77 -2.25
C VAL A 305 25.02 2.47 -2.65
N PRO A 306 24.86 1.47 -1.75
CA PRO A 306 24.16 0.25 -2.07
C PRO A 306 22.65 0.51 -2.19
N VAL A 307 22.02 -0.19 -3.13
CA VAL A 307 20.57 -0.17 -3.35
C VAL A 307 20.00 -1.56 -3.04
N TYR A 308 18.89 -1.61 -2.32
CA TYR A 308 18.24 -2.87 -1.95
C TYR A 308 16.80 -2.89 -2.49
N ASN A 309 16.50 -3.73 -3.46
CA ASN A 309 15.13 -3.90 -3.95
C ASN A 309 14.38 -4.86 -3.02
N CYS A 310 13.53 -4.32 -2.13
CA CYS A 310 12.76 -5.09 -1.15
C CYS A 310 11.43 -5.53 -1.75
N THR A 311 11.49 -6.61 -2.53
CA THR A 311 10.40 -7.10 -3.38
C THR A 311 10.18 -8.60 -3.21
N THR A 312 9.04 -9.09 -3.68
CA THR A 312 8.65 -10.50 -3.56
C THR A 312 8.60 -11.23 -4.90
N GLY A 313 8.45 -10.51 -6.01
CA GLY A 313 8.06 -11.07 -7.30
C GLY A 313 8.98 -12.17 -7.84
N GLN A 314 10.30 -11.99 -7.69
CA GLN A 314 11.30 -12.95 -8.19
C GLN A 314 11.63 -14.07 -7.20
N ILE A 315 11.18 -13.96 -5.94
CA ILE A 315 11.54 -14.90 -4.87
C ILE A 315 10.35 -15.76 -4.43
N ASN A 316 9.17 -15.15 -4.27
CA ASN A 316 7.93 -15.79 -3.84
C ASN A 316 6.73 -15.17 -4.56
N ARG A 317 6.58 -15.52 -5.84
CA ARG A 317 5.63 -14.86 -6.76
C ARG A 317 4.16 -15.05 -6.35
N MET A 318 3.43 -13.93 -6.30
CA MET A 318 1.96 -13.90 -6.30
C MET A 318 1.48 -13.14 -7.54
N THR A 319 0.43 -13.65 -8.20
CA THR A 319 -0.20 -13.00 -9.37
C THR A 319 -1.44 -12.19 -8.95
N TRP A 320 -1.86 -11.19 -9.73
CA TRP A 320 -3.10 -10.44 -9.47
C TRP A 320 -4.36 -11.35 -9.43
N GLY A 321 -4.44 -12.37 -10.28
CA GLY A 321 -5.57 -13.31 -10.28
C GLY A 321 -5.64 -14.17 -9.01
N THR A 322 -4.47 -14.59 -8.50
CA THR A 322 -4.37 -15.27 -7.20
C THR A 322 -4.78 -14.35 -6.05
N MET A 323 -4.31 -13.09 -6.05
CA MET A 323 -4.68 -12.10 -5.03
C MET A 323 -6.20 -11.83 -5.04
N GLU A 324 -6.82 -11.67 -6.21
CA GLU A 324 -8.26 -11.50 -6.39
C GLU A 324 -9.03 -12.67 -5.78
N ARG A 325 -8.67 -13.91 -6.14
CA ARG A 325 -9.32 -15.14 -5.65
C ARG A 325 -9.20 -15.26 -4.13
N LEU A 326 -8.00 -15.08 -3.58
CA LEU A 326 -7.76 -15.20 -2.13
C LEU A 326 -8.51 -14.12 -1.34
N SER A 327 -8.46 -12.87 -1.81
CA SER A 327 -9.17 -11.74 -1.19
C SER A 327 -10.68 -11.96 -1.24
N PHE A 328 -11.21 -12.39 -2.38
CA PHE A 328 -12.63 -12.70 -2.55
C PHE A 328 -13.07 -13.80 -1.58
N ASN A 329 -12.35 -14.92 -1.52
CA ASN A 329 -12.69 -16.02 -0.61
C ASN A 329 -12.67 -15.56 0.86
N SER A 330 -11.66 -14.80 1.25
CA SER A 330 -11.58 -14.24 2.61
C SER A 330 -12.75 -13.31 2.92
N LEU A 331 -13.09 -12.38 2.02
CA LEU A 331 -14.21 -11.44 2.19
C LEU A 331 -15.57 -12.13 2.21
N MET A 332 -15.72 -13.26 1.53
CA MET A 332 -16.96 -14.06 1.56
C MET A 332 -17.11 -14.85 2.86
N ASN A 333 -16.00 -15.29 3.47
CA ASN A 333 -15.98 -16.00 4.75
C ASN A 333 -16.02 -15.03 5.96
N ASN A 334 -15.36 -13.88 5.81
CA ASN A 334 -15.15 -12.86 6.83
C ASN A 334 -15.64 -11.49 6.31
N PRO A 335 -16.96 -11.32 6.09
CA PRO A 335 -17.51 -10.11 5.51
C PRO A 335 -17.27 -8.86 6.37
N LEU A 336 -17.10 -7.74 5.68
CA LEU A 336 -17.12 -6.42 6.30
C LEU A 336 -18.52 -6.09 6.82
N ASP A 337 -18.63 -5.14 7.75
CA ASP A 337 -19.91 -4.63 8.20
C ASP A 337 -20.50 -3.71 7.12
N GLY A 338 -21.81 -3.43 7.14
CA GLY A 338 -22.41 -2.43 6.22
C GLY A 338 -22.16 -2.69 4.72
N ILE A 339 -22.12 -3.95 4.29
CA ILE A 339 -21.96 -4.33 2.88
C ILE A 339 -23.16 -3.79 2.08
N VAL A 340 -22.88 -3.12 0.96
CA VAL A 340 -23.89 -2.53 0.08
C VAL A 340 -24.34 -3.52 -0.98
N ARG A 341 -23.41 -4.34 -1.49
CA ARG A 341 -23.65 -5.34 -2.53
C ARG A 341 -22.78 -6.56 -2.29
N VAL A 342 -23.22 -7.74 -2.75
CA VAL A 342 -22.39 -8.95 -2.68
C VAL A 342 -21.04 -8.66 -3.35
N PRO A 343 -19.90 -8.80 -2.63
CA PRO A 343 -18.58 -8.67 -3.22
C PRO A 343 -18.45 -9.62 -4.40
N ASN A 344 -17.87 -9.14 -5.50
CA ASN A 344 -17.59 -9.92 -6.69
C ASN A 344 -16.63 -9.08 -7.54
N PRO A 345 -15.33 -9.11 -7.18
CA PRO A 345 -14.29 -8.43 -7.92
C PRO A 345 -14.11 -9.09 -9.28
N ARG A 346 -13.67 -8.29 -10.26
CA ARG A 346 -13.33 -8.71 -11.61
C ARG A 346 -12.16 -7.89 -12.11
N PHE A 347 -10.97 -8.49 -12.11
CA PHE A 347 -9.89 -7.96 -12.92
C PHE A 347 -10.14 -8.32 -14.39
N THR A 348 -9.76 -7.44 -15.32
CA THR A 348 -9.91 -7.67 -16.75
C THR A 348 -8.81 -6.99 -17.53
N LYS A 349 -8.28 -7.68 -18.55
CA LYS A 349 -7.30 -7.10 -19.49
C LYS A 349 -7.96 -6.17 -20.52
N SER A 350 -9.26 -6.33 -20.76
CA SER A 350 -10.00 -5.57 -21.77
C SER A 350 -10.58 -4.28 -21.17
N TRP A 351 -10.16 -3.15 -21.72
CA TRP A 351 -10.70 -1.81 -21.42
C TRP A 351 -12.19 -1.70 -21.75
N LEU A 352 -12.63 -2.26 -22.88
CA LEU A 352 -14.04 -2.30 -23.28
C LEU A 352 -14.89 -3.06 -22.26
N LYS A 353 -14.42 -4.24 -21.82
CA LYS A 353 -15.13 -5.04 -20.82
C LYS A 353 -15.18 -4.32 -19.48
N ARG A 354 -14.07 -3.67 -19.07
CA ARG A 354 -14.03 -2.85 -17.86
C ARG A 354 -15.05 -1.72 -17.94
N ASP A 355 -15.06 -0.92 -19.02
CA ASP A 355 -15.95 0.25 -19.14
C ASP A 355 -17.41 -0.15 -19.19
N PHE A 356 -17.72 -1.23 -19.90
CA PHE A 356 -19.03 -1.86 -19.87
C PHE A 356 -19.44 -2.24 -18.44
N CYS A 357 -18.57 -2.96 -17.71
CA CYS A 357 -18.84 -3.31 -16.31
C CYS A 357 -18.97 -2.09 -15.40
N LEU A 358 -18.08 -1.09 -15.51
CA LEU A 358 -18.15 0.13 -14.70
C LEU A 358 -19.43 0.91 -14.95
N PHE A 359 -19.89 0.99 -16.20
CA PHE A 359 -21.16 1.63 -16.53
C PHE A 359 -22.33 0.95 -15.82
N PHE A 360 -22.47 -0.38 -15.97
CA PHE A 360 -23.62 -1.11 -15.43
C PHE A 360 -23.54 -1.37 -13.92
N ASP A 361 -22.34 -1.55 -13.36
CA ASP A 361 -22.18 -1.86 -11.95
C ASP A 361 -22.05 -0.62 -11.08
N HIS A 362 -21.60 0.51 -11.63
CA HIS A 362 -21.28 1.72 -10.85
C HIS A 362 -22.08 2.93 -11.36
N TYR A 363 -21.89 3.35 -12.62
CA TYR A 363 -22.46 4.61 -13.11
C TYR A 363 -23.99 4.61 -13.17
N LEU A 364 -24.59 3.60 -13.82
CA LEU A 364 -26.04 3.49 -13.99
C LEU A 364 -26.77 3.37 -12.63
N PRO A 365 -26.37 2.50 -11.69
CA PRO A 365 -26.99 2.47 -10.36
C PRO A 365 -26.86 3.78 -9.60
N ALA A 366 -25.70 4.45 -9.66
CA ALA A 366 -25.52 5.74 -8.98
C ALA A 366 -26.42 6.82 -9.58
N LEU A 367 -26.55 6.88 -10.90
CA LEU A 367 -27.46 7.81 -11.56
C LEU A 367 -28.90 7.61 -11.08
N LEU A 368 -29.39 6.36 -11.08
CA LEU A 368 -30.75 6.03 -10.64
C LEU A 368 -30.99 6.42 -9.16
N LEU A 369 -30.04 6.10 -8.28
CA LEU A 369 -30.15 6.43 -6.86
C LEU A 369 -30.07 7.94 -6.60
N ASP A 370 -29.19 8.65 -7.29
CA ASP A 370 -29.06 10.10 -7.16
C ASP A 370 -30.27 10.84 -7.74
N SER A 371 -30.85 10.37 -8.85
CA SER A 371 -32.12 10.86 -9.38
C SER A 371 -33.25 10.67 -8.36
N TRP A 372 -33.32 9.51 -7.71
CA TRP A 372 -34.31 9.26 -6.66
C TRP A 372 -34.11 10.15 -5.43
N LEU A 373 -32.86 10.33 -4.98
CA LEU A 373 -32.55 11.26 -3.88
C LEU A 373 -32.97 12.69 -4.24
N PHE A 374 -32.63 13.15 -5.44
CA PHE A 374 -32.99 14.47 -5.93
C PHE A 374 -34.51 14.68 -5.94
N ILE A 375 -35.26 13.74 -6.51
CA ILE A 375 -36.74 13.77 -6.53
C ILE A 375 -37.30 13.75 -5.10
N SER A 376 -36.64 13.06 -4.17
CA SER A 376 -37.02 13.00 -2.75
C SER A 376 -36.57 14.22 -1.93
N GLY A 377 -36.09 15.29 -2.57
CA GLY A 377 -35.61 16.52 -1.90
C GLY A 377 -34.28 16.34 -1.15
N ARG A 378 -33.54 15.26 -1.41
CA ARG A 378 -32.24 14.94 -0.79
C ARG A 378 -31.10 15.23 -1.76
N LYS A 379 -29.93 15.56 -1.21
CA LYS A 379 -28.73 15.85 -1.99
C LYS A 379 -28.20 14.56 -2.65
N PRO A 380 -27.92 14.57 -3.97
CA PRO A 380 -27.18 13.50 -4.65
C PRO A 380 -25.77 13.27 -4.07
N VAL A 381 -25.40 12.02 -3.85
CA VAL A 381 -24.10 11.63 -3.24
C VAL A 381 -23.43 10.46 -3.96
N PHE A 382 -24.18 9.54 -4.58
CA PHE A 382 -23.63 8.27 -5.08
C PHE A 382 -22.66 8.45 -6.25
N ARG A 383 -22.93 9.37 -7.17
CA ARG A 383 -22.02 9.67 -8.29
C ARG A 383 -20.65 10.15 -7.78
N LYS A 384 -20.63 11.04 -6.79
CA LYS A 384 -19.38 11.56 -6.19
C LYS A 384 -18.56 10.47 -5.53
N VAL A 385 -19.21 9.48 -4.91
CA VAL A 385 -18.52 8.33 -4.31
C VAL A 385 -17.92 7.44 -5.39
N ASN A 386 -18.67 7.15 -6.45
CA ASN A 386 -18.18 6.35 -7.56
C ASN A 386 -17.03 7.02 -8.31
N ASP A 387 -17.11 8.32 -8.57
CA ASP A 387 -16.05 9.07 -9.25
C ASP A 387 -14.72 8.98 -8.48
N LYS A 388 -14.77 9.06 -7.14
CA LYS A 388 -13.59 8.89 -6.29
C LYS A 388 -12.99 7.48 -6.40
N ILE A 389 -13.83 6.45 -6.41
CA ILE A 389 -13.39 5.05 -6.48
C ILE A 389 -12.81 4.74 -7.86
N ILE A 390 -13.44 5.21 -8.93
CA ILE A 390 -12.96 5.05 -10.30
C ILE A 390 -11.62 5.76 -10.47
N LYS A 391 -11.49 7.01 -9.98
CA LYS A 391 -10.22 7.74 -10.00
C LYS A 391 -9.11 7.01 -9.24
N ALA A 392 -9.42 6.48 -8.05
CA ALA A 392 -8.48 5.71 -7.24
C ALA A 392 -8.09 4.36 -7.88
N SER A 393 -9.01 3.73 -8.61
CA SER A 393 -8.76 2.51 -9.38
C SER A 393 -7.87 2.81 -10.60
N ALA A 394 -8.19 3.89 -11.34
CA ALA A 394 -7.44 4.32 -12.53
C ALA A 394 -5.95 4.58 -12.24
N SER A 395 -5.61 5.17 -11.09
CA SER A 395 -4.22 5.44 -10.71
C SER A 395 -3.38 4.18 -10.45
N LEU A 396 -4.02 3.02 -10.36
CA LEU A 396 -3.37 1.72 -10.14
C LEU A 396 -3.30 0.86 -11.40
N GLU A 397 -4.03 1.22 -12.47
CA GLU A 397 -4.14 0.42 -13.69
C GLU A 397 -2.77 0.14 -14.34
N PHE A 398 -1.85 1.10 -14.29
CA PHE A 398 -0.49 0.89 -14.79
C PHE A 398 0.23 -0.25 -14.05
N PHE A 399 0.08 -0.34 -12.73
CA PHE A 399 0.73 -1.37 -11.91
C PHE A 399 0.03 -2.72 -11.98
N THR A 400 -1.29 -2.74 -12.17
CA THR A 400 -2.06 -3.98 -12.30
C THR A 400 -1.99 -4.58 -13.71
N THR A 401 -1.57 -3.81 -14.72
CA THR A 401 -1.45 -4.25 -16.11
C THR A 401 -0.01 -4.41 -16.58
N ASN A 402 0.99 -4.13 -15.75
CA ASN A 402 2.41 -4.34 -16.04
C ASN A 402 3.07 -5.23 -14.99
N GLU A 403 4.26 -5.73 -15.32
CA GLU A 403 5.10 -6.48 -14.38
C GLU A 403 6.56 -6.09 -14.60
N TRP A 404 7.39 -6.41 -13.61
CA TRP A 404 8.78 -5.98 -13.54
C TRP A 404 9.65 -7.12 -13.01
N GLU A 405 10.89 -7.13 -13.46
CA GLU A 405 11.95 -7.98 -12.93
C GLU A 405 12.88 -7.13 -12.07
N PHE A 406 12.80 -7.32 -10.75
CA PHE A 406 13.67 -6.64 -9.78
C PHE A 406 14.83 -7.57 -9.40
N CYS A 407 16.08 -7.13 -9.57
CA CYS A 407 17.22 -7.86 -9.00
C CYS A 407 17.16 -7.78 -7.48
N ASN A 408 17.46 -8.87 -6.78
CA ASN A 408 17.40 -8.96 -5.31
C ASN A 408 18.74 -9.42 -4.69
N ASP A 409 19.84 -9.26 -5.41
CA ASP A 409 21.15 -9.83 -5.06
C ASP A 409 21.67 -9.29 -3.71
N ASN A 410 21.58 -7.98 -3.48
CA ASN A 410 22.01 -7.33 -2.25
C ASN A 410 21.14 -7.74 -1.06
N ILE A 411 19.83 -7.93 -1.26
CA ILE A 411 18.95 -8.46 -0.20
C ILE A 411 19.29 -9.90 0.14
N CYS A 412 19.47 -10.76 -0.85
CA CYS A 412 19.87 -12.14 -0.63
C CYS A 412 21.23 -12.23 0.07
N ALA A 413 22.20 -11.40 -0.34
CA ALA A 413 23.51 -11.31 0.29
C ALA A 413 23.42 -10.82 1.75
N LEU A 414 22.61 -9.80 2.03
CA LEU A 414 22.38 -9.30 3.39
C LEU A 414 21.74 -10.38 4.28
N GLN A 415 20.71 -11.06 3.78
CA GLN A 415 20.04 -12.14 4.52
C GLN A 415 21.00 -13.28 4.88
N ALA A 416 21.93 -13.61 3.97
CA ALA A 416 22.93 -14.66 4.20
C ALA A 416 23.89 -14.32 5.36
N LYS A 417 24.19 -13.03 5.58
CA LYS A 417 25.09 -12.56 6.64
C LYS A 417 24.48 -12.52 8.04
N LEU A 418 23.15 -12.54 8.15
CA LEU A 418 22.46 -12.45 9.45
C LEU A 418 22.78 -13.65 10.34
N SER A 419 22.99 -13.39 11.64
CA SER A 419 23.08 -14.44 12.66
C SER A 419 21.76 -15.21 12.76
N LYS A 420 21.77 -16.38 13.45
CA LYS A 420 20.53 -17.15 13.64
C LYS A 420 19.45 -16.33 14.35
N THR A 421 19.86 -15.58 15.39
CA THR A 421 19.00 -14.70 16.17
C THR A 421 18.46 -13.56 15.29
N ASP A 422 19.30 -12.92 14.49
CA ASP A 422 18.88 -11.83 13.60
C ASP A 422 17.95 -12.30 12.47
N ARG A 423 18.15 -13.50 11.92
CA ARG A 423 17.23 -14.10 10.94
C ARG A 423 15.82 -14.30 11.49
N THR A 424 15.69 -14.49 12.80
CA THR A 424 14.40 -14.59 13.48
C THR A 424 13.84 -13.23 13.87
N THR A 425 14.66 -12.37 14.50
CA THR A 425 14.22 -11.08 15.04
C THR A 425 13.99 -10.05 13.94
N PHE A 426 14.91 -9.92 12.99
CA PHE A 426 14.83 -8.95 11.90
C PHE A 426 14.61 -9.66 10.57
N SER A 427 13.66 -10.60 10.55
CA SER A 427 13.38 -11.40 9.37
C SER A 427 12.73 -10.58 8.26
N PHE A 428 13.34 -10.63 7.07
CA PHE A 428 12.77 -10.14 5.81
C PHE A 428 12.82 -11.23 4.72
N ASP A 429 12.82 -12.50 5.14
CA ASP A 429 12.77 -13.66 4.24
C ASP A 429 11.36 -13.85 3.68
N VAL A 430 11.15 -13.33 2.47
CA VAL A 430 9.85 -13.36 1.80
C VAL A 430 9.40 -14.78 1.42
N LYS A 431 10.30 -15.78 1.42
CA LYS A 431 9.93 -17.20 1.19
C LYS A 431 9.05 -17.75 2.30
N ARG A 432 9.06 -17.13 3.48
CA ARG A 432 8.23 -17.51 4.63
C ARG A 432 6.76 -17.11 4.47
N ILE A 433 6.44 -16.26 3.50
CA ILE A 433 5.07 -15.78 3.28
C ILE A 433 4.21 -16.92 2.70
N ASN A 434 3.22 -17.35 3.48
CA ASN A 434 2.12 -18.16 2.99
C ASN A 434 1.02 -17.23 2.45
N TRP A 435 0.92 -17.09 1.13
CA TRP A 435 -0.01 -16.15 0.50
C TRP A 435 -1.49 -16.32 0.92
N PRO A 436 -2.05 -17.55 0.99
CA PRO A 436 -3.43 -17.74 1.49
C PRO A 436 -3.65 -17.16 2.89
N LEU A 437 -2.79 -17.50 3.85
CA LEU A 437 -2.89 -17.01 5.22
C LEU A 437 -2.63 -15.50 5.31
N TYR A 438 -1.65 -15.00 4.56
CA TYR A 438 -1.34 -13.58 4.50
C TYR A 438 -2.54 -12.77 4.00
N MET A 439 -3.17 -13.18 2.89
CA MET A 439 -4.33 -12.48 2.34
C MET A 439 -5.57 -12.60 3.23
N GLU A 440 -5.76 -13.73 3.93
CA GLU A 440 -6.82 -13.84 4.93
C GLU A 440 -6.61 -12.83 6.07
N ASN A 441 -5.40 -12.79 6.63
CA ASN A 441 -5.01 -11.83 7.67
C ASN A 441 -5.10 -10.39 7.16
N TYR A 442 -4.79 -10.12 5.89
CA TYR A 442 -4.92 -8.78 5.31
C TYR A 442 -6.38 -8.34 5.26
N CYS A 443 -7.30 -9.17 4.76
CA CYS A 443 -8.73 -8.82 4.73
C CYS A 443 -9.30 -8.63 6.14
N LEU A 444 -8.96 -9.51 7.09
CA LEU A 444 -9.34 -9.36 8.50
C LEU A 444 -8.72 -8.11 9.12
N GLY A 445 -7.48 -7.79 8.73
CA GLY A 445 -6.73 -6.61 9.12
C GLY A 445 -7.40 -5.32 8.66
N VAL A 446 -7.84 -5.26 7.40
CA VAL A 446 -8.61 -4.13 6.86
C VAL A 446 -9.91 -3.95 7.63
N LYS A 447 -10.62 -5.04 7.97
CA LYS A 447 -11.81 -5.01 8.82
C LYS A 447 -11.50 -4.41 10.20
N LYS A 448 -10.51 -4.98 10.90
CA LYS A 448 -10.22 -4.70 12.30
C LYS A 448 -9.51 -3.36 12.54
N PHE A 449 -8.54 -3.02 11.70
CA PHE A 449 -7.62 -1.92 11.96
C PHE A 449 -7.91 -0.68 11.11
N ALA A 450 -8.08 -0.86 9.79
CA ALA A 450 -8.38 0.27 8.90
C ALA A 450 -9.83 0.76 9.05
N LEU A 451 -10.81 -0.16 9.01
CA LEU A 451 -12.23 0.14 9.16
C LEU A 451 -12.68 0.23 10.63
N LYS A 452 -11.85 -0.20 11.57
CA LYS A 452 -12.12 -0.22 13.02
C LYS A 452 -13.40 -1.00 13.39
N GLU A 453 -13.73 -2.02 12.62
CA GLU A 453 -14.88 -2.89 12.87
C GLU A 453 -14.54 -3.96 13.92
N GLN A 454 -15.53 -4.35 14.72
CA GLN A 454 -15.35 -5.37 15.74
C GLN A 454 -15.53 -6.76 15.13
N LEU A 455 -14.59 -7.68 15.41
CA LEU A 455 -14.69 -9.06 14.91
C LEU A 455 -15.89 -9.82 15.51
N SER A 456 -16.38 -9.40 16.69
CA SER A 456 -17.61 -9.93 17.28
C SER A 456 -18.86 -9.71 16.41
N ASN A 457 -18.84 -8.74 15.47
CA ASN A 457 -19.94 -8.48 14.54
C ASN A 457 -19.99 -9.44 13.34
N LEU A 458 -18.99 -10.32 13.15
CA LEU A 458 -18.92 -11.24 12.01
C LEU A 458 -20.21 -12.06 11.79
N PRO A 459 -20.90 -12.60 12.83
CA PRO A 459 -22.16 -13.31 12.63
C PRO A 459 -23.25 -12.43 12.01
N ALA A 460 -23.35 -11.17 12.41
CA ALA A 460 -24.30 -10.22 11.85
C ALA A 460 -23.94 -9.85 10.41
N ALA A 461 -22.65 -9.61 10.12
CA ALA A 461 -22.15 -9.35 8.78
C ALA A 461 -22.43 -10.53 7.82
N ARG A 462 -22.24 -11.78 8.27
CA ARG A 462 -22.59 -12.99 7.49
C ARG A 462 -24.09 -13.08 7.21
N LYS A 463 -24.95 -12.75 8.17
CA LYS A 463 -26.40 -12.68 7.96
C LYS A 463 -26.76 -11.62 6.91
N ALA A 464 -26.15 -10.43 6.96
CA ALA A 464 -26.34 -9.37 5.97
C ALA A 464 -25.90 -9.80 4.56
N LEU A 465 -24.72 -10.41 4.43
CA LEU A 465 -24.23 -10.95 3.16
C LEU A 465 -25.18 -12.01 2.59
N ASN A 466 -25.67 -12.93 3.41
CA ASN A 466 -26.61 -13.96 2.97
C ASN A 466 -27.96 -13.38 2.53
N ARG A 467 -28.45 -12.32 3.18
CA ARG A 467 -29.64 -11.58 2.72
C ARG A 467 -29.39 -10.97 1.34
N LEU A 468 -28.25 -10.29 1.15
CA LEU A 468 -27.89 -9.70 -0.14
C LEU A 468 -27.74 -10.75 -1.25
N LYS A 469 -27.19 -11.93 -0.95
CA LYS A 469 -27.14 -13.06 -1.90
C LYS A 469 -28.54 -13.49 -2.33
N LYS A 470 -29.46 -13.68 -1.38
CA LYS A 470 -30.85 -14.05 -1.67
C LYS A 470 -31.56 -12.98 -2.50
N LEU A 471 -31.39 -11.70 -2.15
CA LEU A 471 -31.95 -10.58 -2.92
C LEU A 471 -31.38 -10.52 -4.34
N THR A 472 -30.07 -10.73 -4.50
CA THR A 472 -29.42 -10.76 -5.82
C THR A 472 -29.93 -11.91 -6.67
N MET A 473 -30.10 -13.10 -6.08
CA MET A 473 -30.68 -14.25 -6.76
C MET A 473 -32.14 -13.99 -7.19
N ALA A 474 -32.97 -13.44 -6.31
CA ALA A 474 -34.35 -13.11 -6.61
C ALA A 474 -34.44 -12.06 -7.74
N PHE A 475 -33.62 -11.02 -7.67
CA PHE A 475 -33.53 -9.99 -8.71
C PHE A 475 -33.11 -10.58 -10.06
N ASN A 476 -32.06 -11.41 -10.09
CA ASN A 476 -31.60 -12.07 -11.31
C ASN A 476 -32.68 -13.01 -11.88
N PHE A 477 -33.41 -13.72 -11.01
CA PHE A 477 -34.53 -14.57 -11.42
C PHE A 477 -35.68 -13.76 -12.06
N ILE A 478 -36.04 -12.62 -11.46
CA ILE A 478 -37.04 -11.69 -12.03
C ILE A 478 -36.58 -11.17 -13.40
N ILE A 479 -35.32 -10.72 -13.51
CA ILE A 479 -34.76 -10.28 -14.80
C ILE A 479 -34.80 -11.41 -15.82
N ALA A 480 -34.42 -12.63 -15.46
CA ALA A 480 -34.46 -13.78 -16.36
C ALA A 480 -35.88 -14.05 -16.86
N ILE A 481 -36.90 -13.95 -16.00
CA ILE A 481 -38.31 -14.06 -16.40
C ILE A 481 -38.71 -12.94 -17.36
N LEU A 482 -38.30 -11.70 -17.11
CA LEU A 482 -38.63 -10.56 -17.98
C LEU A 482 -37.97 -10.69 -19.35
N ILE A 483 -36.69 -11.06 -19.41
CA ILE A 483 -35.96 -11.34 -20.66
C ILE A 483 -36.62 -12.50 -21.41
N TRP A 484 -36.97 -13.58 -20.69
CA TRP A 484 -37.66 -14.73 -21.26
C TRP A 484 -39.02 -14.34 -21.87
N ARG A 485 -39.85 -13.59 -21.15
CA ARG A 485 -41.14 -13.08 -21.64
C ARG A 485 -40.97 -12.14 -22.84
N PHE A 486 -39.98 -11.27 -22.81
CA PHE A 486 -39.66 -10.41 -23.95
C PHE A 486 -39.24 -11.24 -25.17
N GLY A 487 -38.37 -12.24 -24.99
CA GLY A 487 -37.95 -13.16 -26.04
C GLY A 487 -39.13 -13.90 -26.66
N LEU A 488 -40.02 -14.48 -25.84
CA LEU A 488 -41.22 -15.19 -26.34
C LEU A 488 -42.18 -14.28 -27.12
N THR A 489 -42.28 -13.00 -26.75
CA THR A 489 -43.21 -12.05 -27.37
C THR A 489 -42.65 -11.41 -28.64
N ARG A 490 -41.33 -11.18 -28.71
CA ARG A 490 -40.69 -10.43 -29.81
C ARG A 490 -39.90 -11.30 -30.78
N LEU A 491 -39.42 -12.47 -30.36
CA LEU A 491 -38.56 -13.32 -31.16
C LEU A 491 -39.27 -14.64 -31.49
N THR A 492 -39.68 -14.78 -32.75
CA THR A 492 -40.38 -15.97 -33.27
C THR A 492 -39.55 -17.25 -33.09
N VAL A 493 -38.23 -17.16 -33.26
CA VAL A 493 -37.29 -18.28 -33.06
C VAL A 493 -37.35 -18.82 -31.63
N VAL A 494 -37.35 -17.93 -30.62
CA VAL A 494 -37.41 -18.33 -29.20
C VAL A 494 -38.73 -18.99 -28.88
N ARG A 495 -39.84 -18.46 -29.41
CA ARG A 495 -41.18 -19.04 -29.25
C ARG A 495 -41.29 -20.43 -29.87
N ASN A 496 -40.77 -20.62 -31.07
CA ASN A 496 -40.78 -21.91 -31.77
C ASN A 496 -39.94 -22.95 -31.03
N LEU A 497 -38.73 -22.57 -30.59
CA LEU A 497 -37.86 -23.44 -29.78
C LEU A 497 -38.55 -23.85 -28.47
N TRP A 498 -39.22 -22.93 -27.79
CA TRP A 498 -39.95 -23.23 -26.56
C TRP A 498 -41.10 -24.21 -26.79
N GLN A 499 -41.90 -24.01 -27.84
CA GLN A 499 -42.96 -24.94 -28.20
C GLN A 499 -42.43 -26.33 -28.56
N PHE A 500 -41.29 -26.41 -29.25
CA PHE A 500 -40.61 -27.67 -29.53
C PHE A 500 -40.17 -28.37 -28.23
N LEU A 501 -39.53 -27.66 -27.31
CA LEU A 501 -39.11 -28.22 -26.01
C LEU A 501 -40.30 -28.69 -25.17
N LEU A 502 -41.40 -27.94 -25.14
CA LEU A 502 -42.63 -28.35 -24.47
C LEU A 502 -43.19 -29.64 -25.08
N LYS A 503 -43.26 -29.74 -26.41
CA LYS A 503 -43.70 -30.96 -27.12
C LYS A 503 -42.80 -32.16 -26.81
N LEU A 504 -41.49 -31.95 -26.76
CA LEU A 504 -40.51 -32.97 -26.40
C LEU A 504 -40.73 -33.46 -24.96
N ALA A 505 -40.89 -32.53 -24.02
CA ALA A 505 -41.13 -32.83 -22.60
C ALA A 505 -42.46 -33.58 -22.39
N THR A 506 -43.55 -33.14 -23.04
CA THR A 506 -44.83 -33.85 -22.99
C THR A 506 -44.72 -35.24 -23.60
N SER A 507 -44.02 -35.39 -24.74
CA SER A 507 -43.80 -36.69 -25.37
C SER A 507 -42.98 -37.63 -24.47
N PHE A 508 -41.99 -37.10 -23.74
CA PHE A 508 -41.20 -37.88 -22.79
C PHE A 508 -42.03 -38.31 -21.58
N LEU A 509 -42.80 -37.38 -20.99
CA LEU A 509 -43.70 -37.67 -19.86
C LEU A 509 -44.75 -38.73 -20.21
N THR A 510 -45.31 -38.69 -21.42
CA THR A 510 -46.27 -39.71 -21.89
C THR A 510 -45.66 -41.10 -22.08
N ARG A 511 -44.32 -41.22 -22.14
CA ARG A 511 -43.61 -42.50 -22.28
C ARG A 511 -43.13 -43.07 -20.95
N ILE A 512 -43.28 -42.36 -19.83
CA ILE A 512 -42.96 -42.86 -18.48
C ILE A 512 -44.15 -43.69 -17.97
N PRO A 513 -43.98 -45.02 -17.74
CA PRO A 513 -45.06 -45.86 -17.24
C PRO A 513 -45.49 -45.40 -15.84
N GLY A 514 -46.73 -44.93 -15.70
CA GLY A 514 -47.32 -44.50 -14.42
C GLY A 514 -47.91 -43.09 -14.41
N PHE A 515 -47.53 -42.20 -15.34
CA PHE A 515 -48.11 -40.84 -15.42
C PHE A 515 -49.48 -40.79 -16.11
N ALA A 516 -49.86 -41.83 -16.85
CA ALA A 516 -51.12 -41.91 -17.60
C ALA A 516 -52.31 -42.46 -16.77
N LYS A 517 -52.18 -42.62 -15.44
CA LYS A 517 -53.23 -43.24 -14.59
C LYS A 517 -53.97 -42.29 -13.64
N SER A 518 -53.81 -40.96 -13.76
CA SER A 518 -54.54 -40.00 -12.93
C SER A 518 -55.11 -38.81 -13.71
N SER A 519 -55.81 -39.09 -14.81
CA SER A 519 -56.73 -38.14 -15.43
C SER A 519 -58.16 -38.57 -15.20
#